data_AF-Q4C6H4-F1
#
_entry.id   AF-Q4C6H4-F1
#
_cell.length_a   1.000
_cell.length_b   1.000
_cell.length_c   1.000
_cell.angle_alpha   90.00
_cell.angle_beta   90.00
_cell.angle_gamma   90.00
#
_symmetry.space_group_name_H-M   'P 1'
#
loop_
_entity.id
_entity.type
_entity.pdbx_description
1 polymer ?
#
loop_
_entity_poly.entity_id
_entity_poly.type
_entity_poly.pdbx_seq_one_letter_code
_entity_poly.pdbx_strand_id
1 'polypeptide(L)'
;MFNQVNGLTPVTEERLKKLYRVAIKSIRTFEKISLEWISPEQNRPALSAVKRCMKDALGREKKASSLSSQSPLRYPAMLSLIEKGEQATEEDYGKLTEEEDEWTHKSLSELRTLIPLEIRDLIALQWQGDENNLAQMYRWHLRGLPPTMACRKVNLDQKSEQATKTKLPWEEALNLPQPLLGDSNQTADPLMSLLSELDISEAEV
;
A
#
# COMPACT_ATOMS: atom_id res chain seq x y z
N MET A 1 -24.88 -1.52 38.99
CA MET A 1 -23.84 -0.49 39.19
C MET A 1 -24.44 0.87 39.57
N PHE A 2 -25.16 1.58 38.69
CA PHE A 2 -25.71 2.91 39.02
C PHE A 2 -26.61 2.92 40.26
N ASN A 3 -27.57 1.99 40.33
CA ASN A 3 -28.43 1.83 41.51
C ASN A 3 -27.64 1.47 42.78
N GLN A 4 -26.46 0.87 42.65
CA GLN A 4 -25.62 0.52 43.80
C GLN A 4 -24.90 1.76 44.33
N VAL A 5 -24.34 2.60 43.45
CA VAL A 5 -23.65 3.84 43.83
C VAL A 5 -24.60 4.87 44.44
N ASN A 6 -25.86 4.92 43.97
CA ASN A 6 -26.92 5.74 44.55
C ASN A 6 -27.53 5.13 45.84
N GLY A 7 -27.07 3.98 46.30
CA GLY A 7 -27.56 3.32 47.51
C GLY A 7 -28.94 2.66 47.38
N LEU A 8 -29.50 2.59 46.18
CA LEU A 8 -30.81 1.99 45.89
C LEU A 8 -30.76 0.45 45.89
N THR A 9 -29.59 -0.15 45.63
CA THR A 9 -29.40 -1.60 45.70
C THR A 9 -28.11 -1.99 46.45
N PRO A 10 -28.15 -2.97 47.36
CA PRO A 10 -26.98 -3.41 48.09
C PRO A 10 -26.00 -4.19 47.19
N VAL A 11 -24.70 -4.01 47.41
CA VAL A 11 -23.64 -4.78 46.74
C VAL A 11 -23.38 -6.07 47.51
N THR A 12 -23.83 -7.19 46.96
CA THR A 12 -23.70 -8.53 47.59
C THR A 12 -22.36 -9.18 47.28
N GLU A 13 -21.82 -8.98 46.08
CA GLU A 13 -20.59 -9.59 45.59
C GLU A 13 -19.33 -9.02 46.26
N GLU A 14 -18.47 -9.91 46.77
CA GLU A 14 -17.32 -9.53 47.61
C GLU A 14 -16.24 -8.74 46.86
N ARG A 15 -15.98 -9.08 45.60
CA ARG A 15 -15.06 -8.33 44.73
C ARG A 15 -15.53 -6.89 44.50
N LEU A 16 -16.83 -6.70 44.31
CA LEU A 16 -17.44 -5.39 44.07
C LEU A 16 -17.57 -4.56 45.34
N LYS A 17 -17.72 -5.17 46.53
CA LYS A 17 -17.77 -4.45 47.81
C LYS A 17 -16.53 -3.58 48.05
N LYS A 18 -15.33 -4.07 47.71
CA LYS A 18 -14.09 -3.29 47.83
C LYS A 18 -14.11 -2.06 46.92
N LEU A 19 -14.47 -2.24 45.65
CA LEU A 19 -14.57 -1.15 44.67
C LEU A 19 -15.64 -0.13 45.05
N TYR A 20 -16.79 -0.60 45.52
CA TYR A 20 -17.88 0.24 46.00
C TYR A 20 -17.45 1.15 47.17
N ARG A 21 -16.74 0.60 48.16
CA ARG A 21 -16.21 1.40 49.29
C ARG A 21 -15.27 2.51 48.82
N VAL A 22 -14.39 2.20 47.87
CA VAL A 22 -13.47 3.20 47.30
C VAL A 22 -14.26 4.28 46.56
N ALA A 23 -15.21 3.89 45.70
CA ALA A 23 -16.04 4.83 44.96
C ALA A 23 -16.84 5.76 45.88
N ILE A 24 -17.51 5.24 46.91
CA ILE A 24 -18.26 6.06 47.86
C ILE A 24 -17.34 6.99 48.67
N LYS A 25 -16.14 6.52 49.06
CA LYS A 25 -15.17 7.38 49.75
C LYS A 25 -14.74 8.56 48.87
N SER A 26 -14.49 8.32 47.58
CA SER A 26 -14.15 9.37 46.61
C SER A 26 -15.31 10.29 46.29
N ILE A 27 -16.55 9.78 46.24
CA ILE A 27 -17.74 10.60 46.06
C ILE A 27 -17.86 11.56 47.25
N ARG A 28 -17.76 11.08 48.49
CA ARG A 28 -17.89 11.90 49.70
C ARG A 28 -16.88 13.04 49.85
N THR A 29 -15.81 13.09 49.05
CA THR A 29 -14.87 14.24 49.08
C THR A 29 -15.42 15.48 48.37
N PHE A 30 -16.46 15.34 47.54
CA PHE A 30 -17.09 16.46 46.86
C PHE A 30 -18.29 16.97 47.67
N GLU A 31 -18.44 18.29 47.74
CA GLU A 31 -19.49 18.96 48.51
C GLU A 31 -20.90 18.77 47.90
N LYS A 32 -20.98 18.70 46.57
CA LYS A 32 -22.22 18.46 45.81
C LYS A 32 -21.94 17.56 44.62
N ILE A 33 -22.80 16.56 44.41
CA ILE A 33 -22.64 15.55 43.36
C ILE A 33 -24.01 15.20 42.79
N SER A 34 -24.08 15.09 41.46
CA SER A 34 -25.20 14.49 40.74
C SER A 34 -24.68 13.33 39.89
N LEU A 35 -25.41 12.22 39.92
CA LEU A 35 -25.12 11.04 39.12
C LEU A 35 -26.33 10.76 38.24
N GLU A 36 -26.11 10.72 36.94
CA GLU A 36 -27.17 10.49 35.95
C GLU A 36 -26.84 9.26 35.11
N TRP A 37 -27.89 8.52 34.74
CA TRP A 37 -27.78 7.41 33.81
C TRP A 37 -27.96 7.93 32.39
N ILE A 38 -26.89 7.92 31.60
CA ILE A 38 -26.90 8.36 30.21
C ILE A 38 -26.89 7.19 29.23
N SER A 39 -27.35 7.44 28.00
CA SER A 39 -27.31 6.43 26.95
C SER A 39 -25.87 6.12 26.50
N PRO A 40 -25.60 4.92 25.94
CA PRO A 40 -24.28 4.58 25.41
C PRO A 40 -23.79 5.56 24.33
N GLU A 41 -24.72 6.13 23.56
CA GLU A 41 -24.40 7.10 22.52
C GLU A 41 -23.85 8.42 23.08
N GLN A 42 -24.41 8.88 24.20
CA GLN A 42 -23.90 10.05 24.92
C GLN A 42 -22.57 9.74 25.63
N ASN A 43 -22.31 8.47 25.95
CA ASN A 43 -21.09 8.03 26.59
C ASN A 43 -19.96 7.63 25.60
N ARG A 44 -20.11 7.96 24.31
CA ARG A 44 -19.12 7.66 23.26
C ARG A 44 -17.69 8.07 23.63
N PRO A 45 -17.42 9.25 24.22
CA PRO A 45 -16.05 9.66 24.58
C PRO A 45 -15.40 8.75 25.64
N ALA A 46 -16.14 8.34 26.67
CA ALA A 46 -15.59 7.43 27.68
C ALA A 46 -15.38 6.02 27.08
N LEU A 47 -16.31 5.55 26.25
CA LEU A 47 -16.18 4.26 25.56
C LEU A 47 -14.98 4.25 24.61
N SER A 48 -14.71 5.33 23.89
CA SER A 48 -13.54 5.43 23.01
C SER A 48 -12.24 5.46 23.82
N ALA A 49 -12.21 6.17 24.95
CA ALA A 49 -11.07 6.17 25.87
C ALA A 49 -10.77 4.78 26.42
N VAL A 50 -11.79 4.02 26.83
CA VAL A 50 -11.62 2.62 27.29
C VAL A 50 -11.05 1.75 26.18
N LYS A 51 -11.61 1.82 24.96
CA LYS A 51 -11.12 1.06 23.80
C LYS A 51 -9.66 1.40 23.48
N ARG A 52 -9.28 2.67 23.57
CA ARG A 52 -7.89 3.12 23.40
C ARG A 52 -6.99 2.52 24.47
N CYS A 53 -7.35 2.63 25.75
CA CYS A 53 -6.55 2.07 26.83
C CYS A 53 -6.41 0.54 26.73
N MET A 54 -7.47 -0.17 26.33
CA MET A 54 -7.39 -1.61 26.07
C MET A 54 -6.44 -1.93 24.92
N LYS A 55 -6.51 -1.17 23.82
CA LYS A 55 -5.59 -1.31 22.68
C LYS A 55 -4.15 -1.03 23.10
N ASP A 56 -3.92 -0.02 23.93
CA ASP A 56 -2.59 0.34 24.42
C ASP A 56 -2.05 -0.70 25.42
N ALA A 57 -2.89 -1.27 26.27
CA ALA A 57 -2.50 -2.31 27.23
C ALA A 57 -2.23 -3.66 26.56
N LEU A 58 -3.03 -4.02 25.54
CA LEU A 58 -2.86 -5.26 24.76
C LEU A 58 -1.81 -5.10 23.64
N GLY A 59 -1.52 -3.87 23.21
CA GLY A 59 -0.66 -3.55 22.06
C GLY A 59 0.80 -3.25 22.40
N ARG A 60 1.23 -3.40 23.67
CA ARG A 60 2.64 -3.16 24.07
C ARG A 60 3.65 -4.20 23.58
N GLU A 61 3.23 -5.19 22.78
CA GLU A 61 4.12 -6.07 22.03
C GLU A 61 4.41 -5.58 20.58
N LYS A 62 3.71 -4.54 20.08
CA LYS A 62 3.88 -4.10 18.69
C LYS A 62 3.98 -2.59 18.56
N LYS A 63 5.07 -2.03 19.08
CA LYS A 63 5.61 -0.75 18.60
C LYS A 63 6.61 -1.00 17.48
N ALA A 64 6.11 -1.56 16.38
CA ALA A 64 6.67 -1.45 15.05
C ALA A 64 5.49 -1.41 14.08
N SER A 65 5.32 -0.28 13.39
CA SER A 65 4.40 -0.07 12.27
C SER A 65 2.92 -0.41 12.48
N SER A 66 2.14 0.61 12.82
CA SER A 66 0.73 0.65 12.40
C SER A 66 0.66 0.82 10.86
N LEU A 67 0.78 -0.28 10.14
CA LEU A 67 0.11 -0.46 8.85
C LEU A 67 -1.17 -1.24 9.12
N SER A 68 -2.26 -0.79 8.50
CA SER A 68 -3.61 -1.28 8.71
C SER A 68 -3.70 -2.80 8.58
N SER A 69 -4.48 -3.38 9.48
CA SER A 69 -4.94 -4.76 9.45
C SER A 69 -5.75 -5.01 8.17
N GLN A 70 -5.13 -5.49 7.09
CA GLN A 70 -5.83 -6.15 5.98
C GLN A 70 -4.99 -7.31 5.42
N SER A 71 -5.63 -8.49 5.44
CA SER A 71 -5.26 -9.76 4.81
C SER A 71 -3.99 -10.49 5.29
N PRO A 72 -4.07 -11.81 5.56
CA PRO A 72 -2.89 -12.62 5.86
C PRO A 72 -2.03 -12.74 4.60
N LEU A 73 -0.77 -12.29 4.68
CA LEU A 73 0.42 -12.92 4.08
C LEU A 73 0.27 -13.58 2.69
N ARG A 74 -0.49 -13.03 1.74
CA ARG A 74 -0.51 -13.58 0.36
C ARG A 74 0.81 -13.35 -0.39
N TYR A 75 1.59 -12.34 0.01
CA TYR A 75 2.74 -11.89 -0.77
C TYR A 75 4.03 -11.78 0.07
N PRO A 76 4.88 -12.82 0.12
CA PRO A 76 6.16 -12.75 0.82
C PRO A 76 7.11 -11.70 0.23
N ALA A 77 7.04 -11.47 -1.09
CA ALA A 77 7.80 -10.40 -1.77
C ALA A 77 7.36 -8.99 -1.35
N MET A 78 6.10 -8.82 -0.96
CA MET A 78 5.58 -7.53 -0.49
C MET A 78 6.05 -7.23 0.93
N LEU A 79 6.16 -8.24 1.79
CA LEU A 79 6.67 -8.07 3.14
C LEU A 79 8.16 -7.73 3.16
N SER A 80 8.96 -8.40 2.33
CA SER A 80 10.38 -8.08 2.20
C SER A 80 10.59 -6.66 1.66
N LEU A 81 9.70 -6.18 0.78
CA LEU A 81 9.71 -4.82 0.28
C LEU A 81 9.32 -3.81 1.37
N ILE A 82 8.29 -4.09 2.17
CA ILE A 82 7.89 -3.25 3.32
C ILE A 82 9.00 -3.19 4.36
N GLU A 83 9.68 -4.30 4.63
CA GLU A 83 10.82 -4.37 5.56
C GLU A 83 12.00 -3.51 5.07
N LYS A 84 12.28 -3.52 3.77
CA LYS A 84 13.29 -2.65 3.16
C LYS A 84 12.88 -1.17 3.12
N GLY A 85 11.58 -0.87 3.09
CA GLY A 85 11.04 0.49 3.17
C GLY A 85 11.64 1.43 2.12
N GLU A 86 12.34 2.47 2.58
CA GLU A 86 12.99 3.48 1.71
C GLU A 86 14.21 2.95 0.96
N GLN A 87 14.83 1.86 1.41
CA GLN A 87 16.00 1.24 0.78
C GLN A 87 15.63 0.24 -0.33
N ALA A 88 14.34 0.06 -0.62
CA ALA A 88 13.89 -0.87 -1.67
C ALA A 88 14.38 -0.41 -3.07
N THR A 89 15.04 -1.31 -3.79
CA THR A 89 15.53 -1.09 -5.16
C THR A 89 14.43 -1.36 -6.18
N GLU A 90 14.58 -0.83 -7.40
CA GLU A 90 13.59 -1.00 -8.49
C GLU A 90 13.35 -2.48 -8.84
N GLU A 91 14.38 -3.32 -8.72
CA GLU A 91 14.30 -4.77 -8.89
C GLU A 91 13.39 -5.44 -7.85
N ASP A 92 13.36 -4.94 -6.62
CA ASP A 92 12.48 -5.46 -5.58
C ASP A 92 11.01 -5.13 -5.86
N TYR A 93 10.74 -3.96 -6.47
CA TYR A 93 9.41 -3.62 -6.97
C TYR A 93 9.02 -4.46 -8.19
N GLY A 94 9.98 -4.90 -9.01
CA GLY A 94 9.74 -5.79 -10.14
C GLY A 94 9.28 -7.20 -9.74
N LYS A 95 9.60 -7.64 -8.52
CA LYS A 95 9.16 -8.95 -7.97
C LYS A 95 7.68 -8.98 -7.56
N LEU A 96 7.02 -7.82 -7.52
CA LEU A 96 5.59 -7.72 -7.24
C LEU A 96 4.80 -7.99 -8.52
N THR A 97 4.19 -9.16 -8.61
CA THR A 97 3.32 -9.54 -9.72
C THR A 97 1.87 -9.13 -9.44
N GLU A 98 1.19 -8.62 -10.46
CA GLU A 98 -0.25 -8.37 -10.41
C GLU A 98 -0.98 -9.71 -10.55
N GLU A 99 -1.25 -10.36 -9.42
CA GLU A 99 -2.14 -11.51 -9.40
C GLU A 99 -3.61 -11.07 -9.49
N GLU A 100 -4.45 -11.89 -10.12
CA GLU A 100 -5.88 -11.69 -10.18
C GLU A 100 -6.49 -11.85 -8.78
N ASP A 101 -6.91 -10.74 -8.21
CA ASP A 101 -7.48 -10.65 -6.87
C ASP A 101 -8.93 -10.14 -6.93
N GLU A 102 -9.59 -10.21 -5.77
CA GLU A 102 -10.91 -9.64 -5.52
C GLU A 102 -11.02 -8.13 -5.82
N TRP A 103 -9.90 -7.42 -5.96
CA TRP A 103 -9.84 -5.99 -6.28
C TRP A 103 -9.51 -5.69 -7.75
N THR A 104 -9.08 -6.69 -8.53
CA THR A 104 -8.68 -6.51 -9.93
C THR A 104 -9.87 -6.10 -10.80
N HIS A 105 -11.06 -6.68 -10.55
CA HIS A 105 -12.28 -6.37 -11.31
C HIS A 105 -13.10 -5.20 -10.74
N LYS A 106 -12.71 -4.62 -9.60
CA LYS A 106 -13.47 -3.53 -8.98
C LYS A 106 -13.27 -2.22 -9.72
N SER A 107 -14.36 -1.46 -9.81
CA SER A 107 -14.37 -0.11 -10.38
C SER A 107 -13.72 0.91 -9.43
N LEU A 108 -13.23 2.03 -9.96
CA LEU A 108 -12.63 3.11 -9.16
C LEU A 108 -13.55 3.62 -8.05
N SER A 109 -14.83 3.75 -8.35
CA SER A 109 -15.85 4.21 -7.40
C SER A 109 -15.97 3.25 -6.21
N GLU A 110 -15.94 1.94 -6.46
CA GLU A 110 -15.93 0.91 -5.41
C GLU A 110 -14.63 0.90 -4.61
N LEU A 111 -13.49 1.12 -5.26
CA LEU A 111 -12.20 1.20 -4.55
C LEU A 111 -12.18 2.40 -3.59
N ARG A 112 -12.77 3.54 -3.97
CA ARG A 112 -12.85 4.74 -3.13
C ARG A 112 -13.71 4.56 -1.88
N THR A 113 -14.70 3.69 -1.89
CA THR A 113 -15.53 3.43 -0.68
C THR A 113 -14.79 2.59 0.35
N LEU A 114 -13.85 1.74 -0.09
CA LEU A 114 -13.08 0.84 0.77
C LEU A 114 -11.89 1.53 1.44
N ILE A 115 -11.45 2.68 0.93
CA ILE A 115 -10.24 3.37 1.38
C ILE A 115 -10.60 4.60 2.23
N PRO A 116 -10.01 4.77 3.43
CA PRO A 116 -10.16 5.98 4.24
C PRO A 116 -9.79 7.27 3.49
N LEU A 117 -10.39 8.40 3.89
CA LEU A 117 -10.17 9.69 3.21
C LEU A 117 -8.70 10.14 3.28
N GLU A 118 -8.03 9.89 4.40
CA GLU A 118 -6.63 10.28 4.61
C GLU A 118 -5.69 9.63 3.60
N ILE A 119 -5.96 8.37 3.24
CA ILE A 119 -5.17 7.61 2.29
C ILE A 119 -5.48 8.06 0.86
N ARG A 120 -6.74 8.41 0.59
CA ARG A 120 -7.14 8.98 -0.71
C ARG A 120 -6.40 10.29 -0.99
N ASP A 121 -6.31 11.17 0.00
CA ASP A 121 -5.62 12.45 -0.13
C ASP A 121 -4.12 12.26 -0.36
N LEU A 122 -3.47 11.34 0.37
CA LEU A 122 -2.05 11.03 0.18
C LEU A 122 -1.74 10.49 -1.22
N ILE A 123 -2.58 9.60 -1.73
CA ILE A 123 -2.43 9.04 -3.07
C ILE A 123 -2.71 10.10 -4.13
N ALA A 124 -3.72 10.96 -3.92
CA ALA A 124 -4.06 12.04 -4.83
C ALA A 124 -2.91 13.05 -5.01
N LEU A 125 -2.13 13.32 -3.96
CA LEU A 125 -0.95 14.21 -4.04
C LEU A 125 0.18 13.66 -4.93
N GLN A 126 0.29 12.34 -5.05
CA GLN A 126 1.35 11.66 -5.83
C GLN A 126 0.88 11.17 -7.19
N TRP A 127 -0.42 11.30 -7.47
CA TRP A 127 -1.06 10.82 -8.67
C TRP A 127 -0.86 11.79 -9.84
N GLN A 128 -0.55 11.26 -11.03
CA GLN A 128 -0.20 12.04 -12.23
C GLN A 128 -1.33 12.10 -13.29
N GLY A 129 -2.58 11.90 -12.89
CA GLY A 129 -3.76 12.25 -13.69
C GLY A 129 -4.47 11.11 -14.44
N ASP A 130 -3.84 9.93 -14.57
CA ASP A 130 -4.46 8.78 -15.23
C ASP A 130 -5.35 7.96 -14.28
N GLU A 131 -6.64 7.85 -14.59
CA GLU A 131 -7.62 7.14 -13.77
C GLU A 131 -7.27 5.66 -13.56
N ASN A 132 -6.76 4.97 -14.59
CA ASN A 132 -6.32 3.58 -14.50
C ASN A 132 -5.17 3.39 -13.50
N ASN A 133 -4.23 4.35 -13.49
CA ASN A 133 -3.09 4.33 -12.57
C ASN A 133 -3.56 4.56 -11.14
N LEU A 134 -4.53 5.47 -10.93
CA LEU A 134 -5.16 5.65 -9.62
C LEU A 134 -5.82 4.38 -9.11
N ALA A 135 -6.48 3.61 -9.99
CA ALA A 135 -7.10 2.34 -9.64
C ALA A 135 -6.06 1.31 -9.18
N GLN A 136 -4.94 1.21 -9.90
CA GLN A 136 -3.83 0.33 -9.52
C GLN A 136 -3.19 0.75 -8.18
N MET A 137 -3.00 2.05 -7.94
CA MET A 137 -2.47 2.56 -6.67
C MET A 137 -3.37 2.16 -5.49
N TYR A 138 -4.70 2.30 -5.66
CA TYR A 138 -5.68 1.85 -4.67
C TYR A 138 -5.69 0.33 -4.48
N ARG A 139 -5.57 -0.45 -5.56
CA ARG A 139 -5.48 -1.92 -5.48
C ARG A 139 -4.24 -2.37 -4.72
N TRP A 140 -3.07 -1.80 -5.01
CA TRP A 140 -1.82 -2.10 -4.29
C TRP A 140 -1.91 -1.71 -2.81
N HIS A 141 -2.57 -0.60 -2.49
CA HIS A 141 -2.81 -0.24 -1.10
C HIS A 141 -3.72 -1.25 -0.38
N LEU A 142 -4.80 -1.69 -1.01
CA LEU A 142 -5.71 -2.70 -0.45
C LEU A 142 -5.04 -4.07 -0.29
N ARG A 143 -4.05 -4.40 -1.13
CA ARG A 143 -3.20 -5.59 -0.97
C ARG A 143 -2.24 -5.51 0.22
N GLY A 144 -2.04 -4.32 0.79
CA GLY A 144 -1.24 -4.09 1.99
C GLY A 144 0.02 -3.26 1.78
N LEU A 145 0.28 -2.72 0.57
CA LEU A 145 1.38 -1.77 0.40
C LEU A 145 1.06 -0.42 1.06
N PRO A 146 2.05 0.23 1.69
CA PRO A 146 1.94 1.62 2.10
C PRO A 146 1.60 2.52 0.90
N PRO A 147 0.83 3.60 1.09
CA PRO A 147 0.37 4.46 0.00
C PRO A 147 1.54 5.01 -0.84
N THR A 148 2.61 5.47 -0.20
CA THR A 148 3.81 5.98 -0.88
C THR A 148 4.51 4.93 -1.76
N MET A 149 4.56 3.68 -1.29
CA MET A 149 5.17 2.57 -2.03
C MET A 149 4.27 2.09 -3.17
N ALA A 150 2.95 2.06 -2.96
CA ALA A 150 1.97 1.78 -4.00
C ALA A 150 2.05 2.81 -5.15
N CYS A 151 2.16 4.10 -4.83
CA CYS A 151 2.40 5.15 -5.81
C CYS A 151 3.70 4.92 -6.59
N ARG A 152 4.79 4.62 -5.87
CA ARG A 152 6.11 4.39 -6.47
C ARG A 152 6.11 3.19 -7.42
N LYS A 153 5.45 2.09 -7.07
CA LYS A 153 5.32 0.90 -7.91
C LYS A 153 4.65 1.23 -9.24
N VAL A 154 3.47 1.85 -9.19
CA VAL A 154 2.70 2.20 -10.39
C VAL A 154 3.45 3.20 -11.28
N ASN A 155 4.18 4.14 -10.69
CA ASN A 155 5.01 5.08 -11.45
C ASN A 155 6.22 4.39 -12.12
N LEU A 156 6.79 3.34 -11.51
CA LEU A 156 7.85 2.54 -12.14
C LEU A 156 7.31 1.71 -13.30
N ASP A 157 6.13 1.12 -13.15
CA ASP A 157 5.49 0.32 -14.20
C ASP A 157 5.08 1.19 -15.40
N GLN A 158 4.62 2.43 -15.18
CA GLN A 158 4.40 3.39 -16.26
C GLN A 158 5.70 3.73 -17.03
N LYS A 159 6.80 3.93 -16.31
CA LYS A 159 8.10 4.23 -16.96
C LYS A 159 8.61 3.06 -17.78
N SER A 160 8.45 1.83 -17.30
CA SER A 160 8.83 0.64 -18.06
C SER A 160 7.94 0.44 -19.29
N GLU A 161 6.63 0.68 -19.18
CA GLU A 161 5.71 0.67 -20.32
C GLU A 161 5.97 1.78 -21.34
N GLN A 162 6.32 2.98 -20.88
CA GLN A 162 6.73 4.06 -21.78
C GLN A 162 8.03 3.68 -22.48
N ALA A 163 9.04 3.19 -21.75
CA ALA A 163 10.31 2.77 -22.33
C ALA A 163 10.16 1.62 -23.36
N THR A 164 9.21 0.70 -23.20
CA THR A 164 8.92 -0.32 -24.21
C THR A 164 8.15 0.23 -25.40
N LYS A 165 7.22 1.19 -25.19
CA LYS A 165 6.49 1.86 -26.28
C LYS A 165 7.37 2.80 -27.12
N THR A 166 8.43 3.37 -26.55
CA THR A 166 9.37 4.25 -27.29
C THR A 166 10.45 3.49 -28.05
N LYS A 167 10.60 2.16 -27.84
CA LYS A 167 11.48 1.34 -28.67
C LYS A 167 10.87 1.22 -30.04
N LEU A 168 11.51 1.83 -31.03
CA LEU A 168 11.06 1.75 -32.40
C LEU A 168 11.25 0.29 -32.88
N PRO A 169 10.37 -0.25 -33.74
CA PRO A 169 10.40 -1.67 -34.13
C PRO A 169 11.75 -2.16 -34.68
N TRP A 170 12.58 -1.25 -35.19
CA TRP A 170 13.90 -1.54 -35.74
C TRP A 170 15.03 -1.60 -34.70
N GLU A 171 14.83 -1.14 -33.46
CA GLU A 171 15.84 -1.23 -32.39
C GLU A 171 16.09 -2.68 -31.94
N GLU A 172 15.08 -3.55 -32.02
CA GLU A 172 15.23 -4.98 -31.71
C GLU A 172 15.89 -5.76 -32.86
N ALA A 173 15.72 -5.32 -34.11
CA ALA A 173 16.33 -5.95 -35.28
C ALA A 173 17.86 -5.77 -35.33
N LEU A 174 18.40 -4.75 -34.65
CA LEU A 174 19.84 -4.46 -34.60
C LEU A 174 20.57 -5.14 -33.44
N ASN A 175 19.84 -5.72 -32.47
CA ASN A 175 20.40 -6.39 -31.29
C ASN A 175 20.44 -7.92 -31.43
N LEU A 176 20.63 -8.43 -32.65
CA LEU A 176 20.99 -9.83 -32.84
C LEU A 176 22.47 -10.01 -32.44
N PRO A 177 22.81 -10.92 -31.50
CA PRO A 177 24.21 -11.26 -31.26
C PRO A 177 24.78 -11.80 -32.57
N GLN A 178 25.76 -11.10 -33.13
CA GLN A 178 26.54 -11.66 -34.23
C GLN A 178 27.07 -13.01 -33.74
N PRO A 179 26.69 -14.14 -34.37
CA PRO A 179 27.34 -15.39 -34.06
C PRO A 179 28.80 -15.19 -34.44
N LEU A 180 29.68 -15.49 -33.49
CA LEU A 180 31.12 -15.60 -33.67
C LEU A 180 31.41 -16.29 -35.01
N LEU A 181 31.70 -15.48 -36.03
CA LEU A 181 32.27 -15.98 -37.27
C LEU A 181 33.69 -16.38 -36.89
N GLY A 182 33.86 -17.69 -36.69
CA GLY A 182 35.16 -18.33 -36.72
C GLY A 182 35.90 -17.92 -37.99
N ASP A 183 37.20 -17.72 -37.82
CA ASP A 183 38.16 -17.27 -38.81
C ASP A 183 37.84 -17.69 -40.25
N SER A 184 37.47 -16.70 -41.07
CA SER A 184 37.56 -16.79 -42.52
C SER A 184 37.97 -15.41 -43.02
N ASN A 185 39.27 -15.30 -43.29
CA ASN A 185 39.89 -14.19 -44.01
C ASN A 185 39.10 -13.84 -45.27
N GLN A 186 38.39 -12.72 -45.26
CA GLN A 186 38.21 -11.83 -46.40
C GLN A 186 37.49 -10.57 -45.94
N THR A 187 38.27 -9.51 -45.72
CA THR A 187 37.82 -8.13 -45.64
C THR A 187 37.12 -7.77 -46.95
N ALA A 188 35.79 -7.88 -46.99
CA ALA A 188 34.97 -7.27 -48.01
C ALA A 188 33.99 -6.35 -47.28
N ASP A 189 34.33 -5.06 -47.24
CA ASP A 189 33.44 -4.04 -46.73
C ASP A 189 32.15 -4.06 -47.56
N PRO A 190 30.97 -4.24 -46.94
CA PRO A 190 29.70 -4.36 -47.66
C PRO A 190 29.33 -3.08 -48.44
N LEU A 191 29.96 -1.95 -48.10
CA LEU A 191 29.83 -0.69 -48.82
C LEU A 191 30.62 -0.67 -50.16
N MET A 192 31.68 -1.46 -50.30
CA MET A 192 32.43 -1.55 -51.55
C MET A 192 31.71 -2.39 -52.61
N SER A 193 30.91 -3.38 -52.21
CA SER A 193 30.06 -4.14 -53.16
C SER A 193 28.92 -3.30 -53.72
N LEU A 194 28.33 -2.40 -52.93
CA LEU A 194 27.26 -1.51 -53.40
C LEU A 194 27.77 -0.43 -54.37
N LEU A 195 28.98 0.09 -54.15
CA LEU A 195 29.58 1.04 -55.09
C LEU A 195 29.99 0.37 -56.41
N SER A 196 30.35 -0.91 -56.38
CA SER A 196 30.72 -1.67 -57.57
C SER A 196 29.53 -1.98 -58.50
N GLU A 197 28.31 -2.11 -57.96
CA GLU A 197 27.09 -2.30 -58.76
C GLU A 197 26.59 -1.00 -59.42
N LEU A 198 26.93 0.16 -58.86
CA LEU A 198 26.56 1.46 -59.42
C LEU A 198 27.41 1.88 -60.63
N ASP A 199 28.63 1.34 -60.76
CA ASP A 199 29.55 1.65 -61.87
C ASP A 199 29.27 0.86 -63.16
N ILE A 200 28.31 -0.07 -63.14
CA ILE A 200 27.98 -0.93 -64.30
C ILE A 200 26.87 -0.33 -65.18
N SER A 201 26.25 0.78 -64.76
CA SER A 201 25.08 1.36 -65.45
C SER A 201 25.36 2.56 -66.36
N GLU A 202 26.62 2.85 -66.71
CA GLU A 202 26.96 4.04 -67.52
C GLU A 202 27.89 3.81 -68.72
N ALA A 203 27.85 2.63 -69.35
CA ALA A 203 28.58 2.40 -70.60
C ALA A 203 27.86 1.45 -71.58
N GLU A 204 26.76 1.91 -72.18
CA GLU A 204 26.33 1.45 -73.52
C GLU A 204 25.39 2.49 -74.18
N VAL A 205 25.99 3.48 -74.87
CA VAL A 205 25.50 4.06 -76.15
C VAL A 205 26.71 4.35 -77.03
#